data_AF-A0A218P111-F1
#
_entry.id   AF-A0A218P111-F1
#
_cell.length_a   1.000
_cell.length_b   1.000
_cell.length_c   1.000
_cell.angle_alpha   90.00
_cell.angle_beta   90.00
_cell.angle_gamma   90.00
#
_symmetry.space_group_name_H-M   'P 1'
#
loop_
_entity.id
_entity.type
_entity.pdbx_description
1 polymer ?
#
loop_
_entity_poly.entity_id
_entity_poly.type
_entity_poly.pdbx_seq_one_letter_code
_entity_poly.pdbx_strand_id
1 'polypeptide(L)'
;MNDRLRLVSILLVLIVLLAGFGLAVPAVTVNVQGLGSGRGNVFSPASTGTICVPYGYLIYISLFGRWFGPYLLSNISEVYPGNFTASLYTGTNVSVAIYSSSSLISTGTKTLAGTLQVGYYTNVSINPSIDGNQALNSDFHVTVQPPNYTSSSAGIVSLLIQEIGTGKPTGRYNDYAVLAYDGGLYRVYIVLRCYGLLFVPPALSAGGAVSLGPALLILDNGVKPGNDTVPLDFTEGTECPRQELGNLPVVVRESPFIKGIVHKARREVMEKLKEESSASNG
;
A
#
# COMPACT_ATOMS: atom_id res chain seq x y z
N MET A 1 48.37 -56.31 36.18
CA MET A 1 47.54 -55.22 36.75
C MET A 1 47.55 -53.94 35.92
N ASN A 2 48.61 -53.62 35.17
CA ASN A 2 48.70 -52.39 34.36
C ASN A 2 47.74 -52.31 33.15
N ASP A 3 47.39 -53.43 32.53
CA ASP A 3 46.55 -53.38 31.31
C ASP A 3 45.08 -53.04 31.60
N ARG A 4 44.56 -53.42 32.78
CA ARG A 4 43.20 -53.06 33.20
C ARG A 4 43.06 -51.57 33.51
N LEU A 5 44.11 -50.94 34.06
CA LEU A 5 44.14 -49.50 34.34
C LEU A 5 44.21 -48.66 33.07
N ARG A 6 44.96 -49.10 32.06
CA ARG A 6 45.01 -48.44 30.74
C ARG A 6 43.67 -48.47 30.02
N LEU A 7 42.98 -49.60 30.08
CA LEU A 7 41.70 -49.79 29.38
C LEU A 7 40.59 -48.91 29.98
N VAL A 8 40.55 -48.75 31.31
CA VAL A 8 39.62 -47.85 31.99
C VAL A 8 39.91 -46.38 31.66
N SER A 9 41.18 -45.99 31.59
CA SER A 9 41.54 -44.60 31.27
C SER A 9 41.19 -44.22 29.84
N ILE A 10 41.35 -45.14 28.88
CA ILE A 10 40.96 -44.92 27.47
C ILE A 10 39.44 -44.81 27.35
N LEU A 11 38.69 -45.68 28.04
CA LEU A 11 37.23 -45.64 28.03
C LEU A 11 36.69 -44.31 28.59
N LEU A 12 37.31 -43.81 29.66
CA LEU A 12 36.88 -42.57 30.31
C LEU A 12 37.17 -41.34 29.44
N VAL A 13 38.32 -41.31 28.76
CA VAL A 13 38.65 -40.28 27.78
C VAL A 13 37.68 -40.32 26.59
N LEU A 14 37.31 -41.52 26.12
CA LEU A 14 36.34 -41.68 25.03
C LEU A 14 34.94 -41.17 25.41
N ILE A 15 34.47 -41.46 26.63
CA ILE A 15 33.17 -41.00 27.13
C ILE A 15 33.15 -39.46 27.28
N VAL A 16 34.24 -38.88 27.79
CA VAL A 16 34.36 -37.40 27.92
C VAL A 16 34.42 -36.73 26.55
N LEU A 17 35.10 -37.33 25.56
CA LEU A 17 35.10 -36.85 24.17
C LEU A 17 33.70 -36.94 23.54
N LEU A 18 33.00 -38.06 23.70
CA LEU A 18 31.63 -38.25 23.21
C LEU A 18 30.64 -37.27 23.87
N ALA A 19 30.81 -36.96 25.16
CA ALA A 19 30.00 -35.96 25.86
C ALA A 19 30.31 -34.52 25.40
N GLY A 20 31.57 -34.22 25.07
CA GLY A 20 31.96 -32.92 24.52
C GLY A 20 31.42 -32.65 23.11
N PHE A 21 31.39 -33.67 22.25
CA PHE A 21 30.82 -33.56 20.90
C PHE A 21 29.28 -33.58 20.88
N GLY A 22 28.62 -34.16 21.89
CA GLY A 22 27.15 -34.16 22.00
C GLY A 22 26.53 -32.82 22.43
N LEU A 23 27.31 -31.91 23.03
CA LEU A 23 26.83 -30.60 23.51
C LEU A 23 27.16 -29.43 22.58
N ALA A 24 28.00 -29.65 21.57
CA ALA A 24 28.17 -28.70 20.47
C ALA A 24 27.02 -28.89 19.47
N VAL A 25 25.78 -28.61 19.89
CA VAL A 25 24.71 -28.35 18.94
C VAL A 25 25.11 -27.06 18.22
N PRO A 26 25.50 -27.08 16.94
CA PRO A 26 25.69 -25.84 16.22
C PRO A 26 24.34 -25.12 16.29
N ALA A 27 24.33 -23.91 16.84
CA ALA A 27 23.18 -23.03 16.71
C ALA A 27 23.09 -22.66 15.22
N VAL A 28 22.47 -23.55 14.44
CA VAL A 28 22.19 -23.32 13.03
C VAL A 28 21.08 -22.29 13.02
N THR A 29 21.48 -21.02 12.99
CA THR A 29 20.57 -19.91 12.81
C THR A 29 20.27 -19.84 11.33
N VAL A 30 19.37 -20.71 10.86
CA VAL A 30 18.88 -20.64 9.48
C VAL A 30 17.92 -19.46 9.44
N ASN A 31 18.31 -18.37 8.77
CA ASN A 31 17.35 -17.34 8.37
C ASN A 31 16.53 -17.90 7.20
N VAL A 32 15.63 -18.82 7.51
CA VAL A 32 14.65 -19.29 6.54
C VAL A 32 13.58 -18.20 6.42
N GLN A 33 13.58 -17.50 5.28
CA GLN A 33 12.32 -17.05 4.67
C GLN A 33 11.53 -18.30 4.24
N GLY A 34 11.13 -19.09 5.23
CA GLY A 34 10.38 -20.31 5.05
C GLY A 34 8.90 -19.96 5.02
N LEU A 35 8.29 -20.11 3.84
CA LEU A 35 6.92 -20.60 3.73
C LEU A 35 6.88 -22.00 4.39
N GLY A 36 6.85 -22.01 5.73
CA GLY A 36 6.80 -23.21 6.55
C GLY A 36 5.43 -23.30 7.21
N SER A 37 4.80 -24.46 7.09
CA SER A 37 3.57 -24.85 7.78
C SER A 37 3.82 -25.05 9.28
N GLY A 38 4.21 -23.98 9.98
CA GLY A 38 4.08 -23.90 11.42
C GLY A 38 2.60 -23.71 11.76
N ARG A 39 2.12 -24.33 12.86
CA ARG A 39 0.78 -24.07 13.44
C ARG A 39 0.59 -22.63 13.96
N GLY A 40 1.51 -21.71 13.64
CA GLY A 40 1.39 -20.28 13.89
C GLY A 40 0.76 -19.61 12.68
N ASN A 41 -0.30 -18.86 12.90
CA ASN A 41 -0.99 -18.15 11.84
C ASN A 41 -0.06 -17.05 11.25
N VAL A 42 0.28 -17.18 9.97
CA VAL A 42 0.88 -16.08 9.21
C VAL A 42 -0.22 -15.05 9.02
N PHE A 43 -0.14 -13.92 9.74
CA PHE A 43 -1.13 -12.86 9.65
C PHE A 43 -0.59 -11.66 8.89
N SER A 44 -1.50 -11.02 8.15
CA SER A 44 -1.27 -9.69 7.60
C SER A 44 -1.42 -8.65 8.72
N PRO A 45 -0.58 -7.60 8.78
CA PRO A 45 -0.70 -6.53 9.76
C PRO A 45 -2.03 -5.77 9.70
N ALA A 46 -2.73 -5.84 8.55
CA ALA A 46 -4.06 -5.27 8.33
C ALA A 46 -4.92 -6.25 7.53
N SER A 47 -6.24 -6.26 7.73
CA SER A 47 -7.16 -7.11 6.95
C SER A 47 -7.68 -6.40 5.69
N THR A 48 -7.91 -5.09 5.79
CA THR A 48 -8.27 -4.22 4.66
C THR A 48 -7.49 -2.90 4.70
N GLY A 49 -7.49 -2.22 3.56
CA GLY A 49 -6.91 -0.88 3.38
C GLY A 49 -7.47 -0.18 2.15
N THR A 50 -6.86 0.92 1.75
CA THR A 50 -7.19 1.66 0.54
C THR A 50 -5.92 2.17 -0.13
N ILE A 51 -5.90 2.24 -1.45
CA ILE A 51 -4.87 2.99 -2.18
C ILE A 51 -5.53 4.03 -3.09
N CYS A 52 -5.14 5.28 -2.92
CA CYS A 52 -5.58 6.39 -3.74
C CYS A 52 -4.49 6.80 -4.74
N VAL A 53 -4.86 6.95 -6.00
CA VAL A 53 -3.94 7.25 -7.11
C VAL A 53 -4.44 8.50 -7.83
N PRO A 54 -3.63 9.56 -7.93
CA PRO A 54 -4.03 10.75 -8.69
C PRO A 54 -4.00 10.41 -10.18
N TYR A 55 -5.04 10.78 -10.93
CA TYR A 55 -5.08 10.55 -12.39
C TYR A 55 -5.33 11.83 -13.21
N GLY A 56 -5.85 12.87 -12.58
CA GLY A 56 -6.19 14.11 -13.25
C GLY A 56 -6.22 15.31 -12.30
N TYR A 57 -6.41 16.50 -12.85
CA TYR A 57 -6.73 17.70 -12.09
C TYR A 57 -7.81 18.54 -12.78
N LEU A 58 -8.49 19.34 -11.98
CA LEU A 58 -9.55 20.26 -12.39
C LEU A 58 -9.20 21.66 -11.93
N ILE A 59 -9.64 22.63 -12.72
CA ILE A 59 -9.50 24.04 -12.41
C ILE A 59 -10.89 24.65 -12.36
N TYR A 60 -11.23 25.32 -11.27
CA TYR A 60 -12.41 26.17 -11.18
C TYR A 60 -11.98 27.63 -11.24
N ILE A 61 -12.51 28.41 -12.17
CA ILE A 61 -12.24 29.86 -12.28
C ILE A 61 -13.49 30.60 -11.80
N SER A 62 -13.37 31.24 -10.63
CA SER A 62 -14.49 31.90 -9.95
C SER A 62 -14.99 33.15 -10.68
N LEU A 63 -14.13 33.82 -11.46
CA LEU A 63 -14.51 35.01 -12.24
C LEU A 63 -15.66 34.73 -13.22
N PHE A 64 -15.73 33.51 -13.76
CA PHE A 64 -16.74 33.09 -14.74
C PHE A 64 -17.63 31.95 -14.24
N GLY A 65 -17.41 31.46 -13.01
CA GLY A 65 -18.13 30.30 -12.46
C GLY A 65 -17.93 29.00 -13.24
N ARG A 66 -16.78 28.81 -13.91
CA ARG A 66 -16.55 27.69 -14.84
C ARG A 66 -15.52 26.69 -14.35
N TRP A 67 -15.79 25.41 -14.63
CA TRP A 67 -14.86 24.30 -14.44
C TRP A 67 -14.13 23.97 -15.75
N PHE A 68 -12.86 23.61 -15.64
CA PHE A 68 -12.00 23.15 -16.72
C PHE A 68 -11.33 21.83 -16.33
N GLY A 69 -11.32 20.86 -17.26
CA GLY A 69 -10.77 19.52 -17.07
C GLY A 69 -11.85 18.42 -17.06
N PRO A 70 -11.52 17.19 -16.61
CA PRO A 70 -10.25 16.80 -16.00
C PRO A 70 -9.11 16.73 -17.02
N TYR A 71 -7.98 17.34 -16.67
CA TYR A 71 -6.73 17.18 -17.42
C TYR A 71 -5.98 15.97 -16.89
N LEU A 72 -5.78 14.96 -17.74
CA LEU A 72 -5.05 13.76 -17.35
C LEU A 72 -3.61 14.10 -16.98
N LEU A 73 -3.15 13.51 -15.89
CA LEU A 73 -1.78 13.66 -15.42
C LEU A 73 -0.84 12.82 -16.27
N SER A 74 0.34 13.37 -16.51
CA SER A 74 1.50 12.63 -16.97
C SER A 74 2.54 12.59 -15.86
N ASN A 75 3.39 11.57 -15.86
CA ASN A 75 4.52 11.44 -14.93
C ASN A 75 4.10 11.41 -13.44
N ILE A 76 3.04 10.66 -13.12
CA ILE A 76 2.62 10.39 -11.74
C ILE A 76 3.71 9.58 -11.05
N SER A 77 4.32 10.18 -10.03
CA SER A 77 5.42 9.60 -9.26
C SER A 77 5.05 9.31 -7.81
N GLU A 78 3.82 9.59 -7.39
CA GLU A 78 3.35 9.39 -6.01
C GLU A 78 1.94 8.80 -5.97
N VAL A 79 1.75 7.84 -5.06
CA VAL A 79 0.46 7.21 -4.73
C VAL A 79 0.25 7.20 -3.22
N TYR A 80 -1.00 7.02 -2.79
CA TYR A 80 -1.39 7.23 -1.39
C TYR A 80 -2.08 5.99 -0.79
N PRO A 81 -1.33 4.98 -0.34
CA PRO A 81 -1.87 3.88 0.45
C PRO A 81 -2.22 4.36 1.88
N GLY A 82 -3.27 3.77 2.45
CA GLY A 82 -3.77 4.18 3.76
C GLY A 82 -5.06 3.50 4.16
N ASN A 83 -5.77 4.12 5.10
CA ASN A 83 -7.04 3.66 5.64
C ASN A 83 -7.03 2.18 6.03
N PHE A 84 -5.92 1.76 6.65
CA PHE A 84 -5.75 0.39 7.11
C PHE A 84 -6.62 0.14 8.34
N THR A 85 -7.10 -1.09 8.47
CA THR A 85 -7.87 -1.58 9.63
C THR A 85 -7.11 -1.59 10.95
N ALA A 86 -5.78 -1.55 10.89
CA ALA A 86 -4.90 -1.49 12.04
C ALA A 86 -3.86 -0.37 11.87
N SER A 87 -3.40 0.19 12.99
CA SER A 87 -2.32 1.18 12.97
C SER A 87 -1.01 0.50 12.57
N LEU A 88 -0.25 1.14 11.69
CA LEU A 88 1.06 0.66 11.26
C LEU A 88 2.14 1.42 12.01
N TYR A 89 2.95 0.70 12.79
CA TYR A 89 3.97 1.32 13.64
C TYR A 89 5.17 1.85 12.83
N THR A 90 5.97 2.70 13.48
CA THR A 90 7.23 3.20 12.91
C THR A 90 8.14 2.05 12.43
N GLY A 91 8.89 2.30 11.36
CA GLY A 91 9.75 1.30 10.73
C GLY A 91 9.02 0.27 9.85
N THR A 92 7.68 0.32 9.77
CA THR A 92 6.93 -0.52 8.83
C THR A 92 7.21 -0.07 7.40
N ASN A 93 7.53 -1.02 6.53
CA ASN A 93 7.64 -0.79 5.10
C ASN A 93 6.26 -0.93 4.45
N VAL A 94 5.85 0.10 3.72
CA VAL A 94 4.67 0.09 2.85
C VAL A 94 5.17 0.16 1.42
N SER A 95 5.01 -0.94 0.69
CA SER A 95 5.40 -1.06 -0.71
C SER A 95 4.18 -1.06 -1.60
N VAL A 96 4.29 -0.44 -2.77
CA VAL A 96 3.26 -0.47 -3.81
C VAL A 96 3.87 -1.05 -5.07
N ALA A 97 3.19 -2.02 -5.67
CA ALA A 97 3.55 -2.59 -6.97
C ALA A 97 2.37 -2.40 -7.92
N ILE A 98 2.66 -1.92 -9.13
CA ILE A 98 1.65 -1.54 -10.12
C ILE A 98 1.82 -2.44 -11.33
N TYR A 99 0.75 -3.12 -11.71
CA TYR A 99 0.75 -4.06 -12.82
C TYR A 99 -0.18 -3.58 -13.92
N SER A 100 0.28 -3.66 -15.16
CA SER A 100 -0.56 -3.51 -16.34
C SER A 100 -0.54 -4.83 -17.11
N SER A 101 -1.72 -5.42 -17.33
CA SER A 101 -1.85 -6.72 -18.01
C SER A 101 -0.91 -7.78 -17.41
N SER A 102 -0.89 -7.90 -16.08
CA SER A 102 -0.01 -8.79 -15.29
C SER A 102 1.50 -8.50 -15.35
N SER A 103 1.95 -7.47 -16.08
CA SER A 103 3.35 -7.06 -16.10
C SER A 103 3.60 -5.95 -15.09
N LEU A 104 4.64 -6.08 -14.27
CA LEU A 104 5.04 -5.02 -13.33
C LEU A 104 5.54 -3.81 -14.14
N ILE A 105 4.86 -2.67 -13.99
CA ILE A 105 5.22 -1.43 -14.69
C ILE A 105 5.86 -0.39 -13.76
N SER A 106 5.59 -0.47 -12.46
CA SER A 106 6.10 0.49 -11.49
C SER A 106 6.07 -0.07 -10.08
N THR A 107 6.99 0.37 -9.23
CA THR A 107 7.04 0.00 -7.83
C THR A 107 7.58 1.14 -6.97
N GLY A 108 7.20 1.14 -5.70
CA GLY A 108 7.65 2.11 -4.71
C GLY A 108 7.66 1.50 -3.33
N THR A 109 8.49 2.02 -2.43
CA THR A 109 8.47 1.63 -1.03
C THR A 109 8.76 2.83 -0.15
N LYS A 110 8.01 2.95 0.94
CA LYS A 110 8.27 3.92 2.00
C LYS A 110 8.33 3.22 3.35
N THR A 111 9.39 3.50 4.10
CA THR A 111 9.45 3.17 5.51
C THR A 111 8.77 4.29 6.31
N LEU A 112 7.85 3.92 7.18
CA LEU A 112 7.15 4.88 8.03
C LEU A 112 8.10 5.46 9.08
N ALA A 113 8.25 6.79 9.10
CA ALA A 113 9.04 7.50 10.11
C ALA A 113 8.30 7.65 11.45
N GLY A 114 7.00 7.38 11.47
CA GLY A 114 6.12 7.43 12.64
C GLY A 114 4.91 6.54 12.45
N THR A 115 4.13 6.35 13.50
CA THR A 115 2.93 5.50 13.45
C THR A 115 1.88 6.09 12.51
N LEU A 116 1.45 5.30 11.52
CA LEU A 116 0.30 5.61 10.67
C LEU A 116 -0.97 5.09 11.36
N GLN A 117 -1.82 6.00 11.81
CA GLN A 117 -3.06 5.66 12.51
C GLN A 117 -4.09 5.01 11.55
N VAL A 118 -5.05 4.27 12.12
CA VAL A 118 -6.22 3.76 11.39
C VAL A 118 -6.94 4.92 10.71
N GLY A 119 -7.36 4.73 9.46
CA GLY A 119 -8.02 5.79 8.67
C GLY A 119 -7.07 6.80 8.00
N TYR A 120 -5.77 6.76 8.31
CA TYR A 120 -4.79 7.72 7.77
C TYR A 120 -4.04 7.14 6.57
N TYR A 121 -3.47 8.04 5.78
CA TYR A 121 -2.76 7.81 4.53
C TYR A 121 -1.31 8.27 4.63
N THR A 122 -0.46 7.65 3.81
CA THR A 122 0.93 8.04 3.59
C THR A 122 1.17 8.14 2.08
N ASN A 123 2.11 8.96 1.63
CA ASN A 123 2.54 8.95 0.24
C ASN A 123 3.63 7.91 0.02
N VAL A 124 3.63 7.24 -1.13
CA VAL A 124 4.70 6.34 -1.58
C VAL A 124 5.17 6.83 -2.94
N SER A 125 6.47 7.12 -3.06
CA SER A 125 7.09 7.45 -4.34
C SER A 125 7.28 6.18 -5.16
N ILE A 126 6.82 6.20 -6.40
CA ILE A 126 6.88 5.08 -7.34
C ILE A 126 7.85 5.39 -8.49
N ASN A 127 8.48 4.35 -9.01
CA ASN A 127 9.40 4.42 -10.14
C ASN A 127 9.36 3.10 -10.94
N PRO A 128 9.24 3.14 -12.28
CA PRO A 128 8.98 4.30 -13.15
C PRO A 128 7.68 5.06 -12.83
N SER A 129 7.59 6.33 -13.22
CA SER A 129 6.33 7.08 -13.13
C SER A 129 5.26 6.49 -14.06
N ILE A 130 3.99 6.64 -13.71
CA ILE A 130 2.86 6.23 -14.56
C ILE A 130 2.13 7.44 -15.15
N ASP A 131 1.24 7.22 -16.10
CA ASP A 131 0.31 8.25 -16.60
C ASP A 131 -1.13 8.06 -16.09
N GLY A 132 -2.00 9.04 -16.37
CA GLY A 132 -3.39 9.01 -15.93
C GLY A 132 -4.19 7.82 -16.48
N ASN A 133 -3.88 7.31 -17.68
CA ASN A 133 -4.54 6.13 -18.22
C ASN A 133 -4.10 4.86 -17.45
N GLN A 134 -2.81 4.74 -17.16
CA GLN A 134 -2.30 3.67 -16.32
C GLN A 134 -2.86 3.76 -14.89
N ALA A 135 -3.03 4.96 -14.33
CA ALA A 135 -3.66 5.17 -13.03
C ALA A 135 -5.11 4.64 -12.96
N LEU A 136 -5.84 4.72 -14.08
CA LEU A 136 -7.25 4.30 -14.15
C LEU A 136 -7.42 2.79 -14.41
N ASN A 137 -6.46 2.16 -15.09
CA ASN A 137 -6.62 0.81 -15.65
C ASN A 137 -5.62 -0.24 -15.11
N SER A 138 -4.65 0.15 -14.28
CA SER A 138 -3.67 -0.78 -13.70
C SER A 138 -4.16 -1.42 -12.40
N ASP A 139 -3.55 -2.55 -12.05
CA ASP A 139 -3.74 -3.23 -10.77
C ASP A 139 -2.73 -2.76 -9.75
N PHE A 140 -3.21 -2.30 -8.60
CA PHE A 140 -2.39 -1.72 -7.53
C PHE A 140 -2.28 -2.66 -6.33
N HIS A 141 -1.13 -3.29 -6.14
CA HIS A 141 -0.88 -4.16 -5.00
C HIS A 141 -0.14 -3.38 -3.91
N VAL A 142 -0.55 -3.54 -2.65
CA VAL A 142 0.10 -2.90 -1.50
C VAL A 142 0.62 -3.96 -0.56
N THR A 143 1.91 -3.93 -0.27
CA THR A 143 2.53 -4.81 0.72
C THR A 143 2.82 -4.03 1.99
N VAL A 144 2.44 -4.57 3.13
CA VAL A 144 2.78 -4.04 4.45
C VAL A 144 3.67 -5.04 5.16
N GLN A 145 4.84 -4.57 5.58
CA GLN A 145 5.88 -5.38 6.23
C GLN A 145 6.41 -4.63 7.47
N PRO A 146 5.94 -4.95 8.67
CA PRO A 146 6.43 -4.39 9.92
C PRO A 146 7.88 -4.84 10.19
N PRO A 147 8.65 -4.09 10.99
CA PRO A 147 10.04 -4.41 11.29
C PRO A 147 10.19 -5.55 12.29
N ASN A 148 9.12 -5.89 13.02
CA ASN A 148 9.18 -6.85 14.12
C ASN A 148 9.03 -8.29 13.64
N TYR A 149 9.82 -9.17 14.25
CA TYR A 149 9.69 -10.62 14.11
C TYR A 149 9.06 -11.18 15.38
N THR A 150 8.13 -12.11 15.22
CA THR A 150 7.54 -12.87 16.32
C THR A 150 8.24 -14.22 16.42
N SER A 151 8.64 -14.62 17.63
CA SER A 151 9.19 -15.96 17.86
C SER A 151 8.07 -16.97 18.01
N SER A 152 8.04 -17.99 17.16
CA SER A 152 7.20 -19.17 17.34
C SER A 152 8.08 -20.35 17.73
N SER A 153 7.88 -20.87 18.95
CA SER A 153 8.59 -22.05 19.45
C SER A 153 7.65 -23.26 19.42
N ALA A 154 8.00 -24.26 18.62
CA ALA A 154 7.38 -25.59 18.66
C ALA A 154 8.46 -26.63 18.97
N GLY A 155 8.72 -26.86 20.26
CA GLY A 155 9.74 -27.80 20.71
C GLY A 155 11.17 -27.26 20.63
N ILE A 156 12.11 -28.05 20.10
CA ILE A 156 13.57 -27.78 20.08
C ILE A 156 13.96 -26.69 19.06
N VAL A 157 13.01 -26.24 18.22
CA VAL A 157 13.23 -25.25 17.16
C VAL A 157 12.46 -23.97 17.48
N SER A 158 13.18 -22.84 17.45
CA SER A 158 12.62 -21.49 17.52
C SER A 158 12.65 -20.87 16.12
N LEU A 159 11.48 -20.45 15.63
CA LEU A 159 11.33 -19.75 14.35
C LEU A 159 11.09 -18.26 14.60
N LEU A 160 11.74 -17.40 13.82
CA LEU A 160 11.41 -15.98 13.74
C LEU A 160 10.50 -15.75 12.53
N ILE A 161 9.28 -15.29 12.76
CA ILE A 161 8.26 -15.09 11.72
C ILE A 161 7.96 -13.60 11.60
N GLN A 162 8.03 -13.08 10.38
CA GLN A 162 7.63 -11.71 10.07
C GLN A 162 6.19 -11.68 9.59
N GLU A 163 5.40 -10.73 10.11
CA GLU A 163 4.07 -10.45 9.57
C GLU A 163 4.20 -9.76 8.21
N ILE A 164 3.58 -10.31 7.17
CA ILE A 164 3.59 -9.71 5.84
C ILE A 164 2.18 -9.82 5.28
N GLY A 165 1.65 -8.69 4.82
CA GLY A 165 0.36 -8.62 4.17
C GLY A 165 0.48 -8.08 2.76
N THR A 166 -0.08 -8.78 1.78
CA THR A 166 -0.23 -8.23 0.42
C THR A 166 -1.71 -7.97 0.15
N GLY A 167 -2.07 -6.68 0.12
CA GLY A 167 -3.36 -6.15 -0.26
C GLY A 167 -3.53 -6.14 -1.78
N LYS A 168 -4.62 -6.75 -2.26
CA LYS A 168 -5.04 -6.68 -3.66
C LYS A 168 -6.29 -5.82 -3.81
N PRO A 169 -6.47 -5.10 -4.93
CA PRO A 169 -7.69 -4.36 -5.21
C PRO A 169 -8.90 -5.30 -5.22
N THR A 170 -10.00 -4.85 -4.62
CA THR A 170 -11.29 -5.54 -4.66
C THR A 170 -12.05 -5.35 -5.97
N GLY A 171 -11.50 -4.55 -6.90
CA GLY A 171 -12.18 -4.08 -8.11
C GLY A 171 -13.15 -2.92 -7.88
N ARG A 172 -13.53 -2.63 -6.62
CA ARG A 172 -14.33 -1.45 -6.25
C ARG A 172 -13.43 -0.23 -6.10
N TYR A 173 -13.86 0.89 -6.68
CA TYR A 173 -13.18 2.16 -6.54
C TYR A 173 -14.17 3.31 -6.34
N ASN A 174 -13.69 4.38 -5.72
CA ASN A 174 -14.38 5.66 -5.63
C ASN A 174 -13.44 6.75 -6.14
N ASP A 175 -13.97 7.71 -6.89
CA ASP A 175 -13.21 8.87 -7.33
C ASP A 175 -13.48 10.07 -6.38
N TYR A 176 -12.42 10.80 -6.03
CA TYR A 176 -12.48 11.96 -5.12
C TYR A 176 -11.75 13.16 -5.73
N ALA A 177 -12.28 14.35 -5.50
CA ALA A 177 -11.61 15.60 -5.82
C ALA A 177 -11.10 16.27 -4.53
N VAL A 178 -9.78 16.45 -4.43
CA VAL A 178 -9.11 17.06 -3.28
C VAL A 178 -8.63 18.45 -3.64
N LEU A 179 -9.04 19.47 -2.87
CA LEU A 179 -8.56 20.84 -3.04
C LEU A 179 -7.06 20.92 -2.71
N ALA A 180 -6.23 21.06 -3.75
CA ALA A 180 -4.79 21.21 -3.64
C ALA A 180 -4.36 22.67 -3.52
N TYR A 181 -5.08 23.59 -4.16
CA TYR A 181 -4.76 25.02 -4.12
C TYR A 181 -6.00 25.90 -4.22
N ASP A 182 -6.07 26.94 -3.39
CA ASP A 182 -7.06 28.01 -3.49
C ASP A 182 -6.32 29.35 -3.65
N GLY A 183 -6.48 29.97 -4.81
CA GLY A 183 -5.91 31.27 -5.17
C GLY A 183 -6.93 32.41 -5.10
N GLY A 184 -8.13 32.18 -4.58
CA GLY A 184 -9.24 33.13 -4.55
C GLY A 184 -9.94 33.28 -5.91
N LEU A 185 -9.20 33.63 -6.97
CA LEU A 185 -9.74 33.75 -8.34
C LEU A 185 -9.94 32.41 -9.03
N TYR A 186 -9.15 31.41 -8.63
CA TYR A 186 -9.26 30.06 -9.14
C TYR A 186 -8.88 29.04 -8.07
N ARG A 187 -9.43 27.83 -8.19
CA ARG A 187 -9.14 26.68 -7.33
C ARG A 187 -8.65 25.52 -8.18
N VAL A 188 -7.67 24.77 -7.68
CA VAL A 188 -7.14 23.57 -8.33
C VAL A 188 -7.46 22.36 -7.46
N TYR A 189 -8.14 21.39 -8.06
CA TYR A 189 -8.49 20.13 -7.44
C TYR A 189 -7.71 18.99 -8.09
N ILE A 190 -7.17 18.09 -7.28
CA ILE A 190 -6.56 16.85 -7.75
C ILE A 190 -7.62 15.76 -7.69
N VAL A 191 -7.78 15.05 -8.80
CA VAL A 191 -8.72 13.95 -8.89
C VAL A 191 -7.97 12.64 -8.64
N LEU A 192 -8.42 11.92 -7.62
CA LEU A 192 -7.86 10.64 -7.21
C LEU A 192 -8.87 9.53 -7.38
N ARG A 193 -8.40 8.36 -7.79
CA ARG A 193 -9.16 7.11 -7.72
C ARG A 193 -8.66 6.28 -6.54
N CYS A 194 -9.55 5.92 -5.63
CA CYS A 194 -9.22 5.11 -4.47
C CYS A 194 -9.80 3.71 -4.59
N TYR A 195 -8.93 2.70 -4.54
CA TYR A 195 -9.30 1.29 -4.59
C TYR A 195 -9.32 0.69 -3.19
N GLY A 196 -10.39 -0.02 -2.85
CA GLY A 196 -10.43 -0.83 -1.62
C GLY A 196 -9.52 -2.05 -1.74
N LEU A 197 -8.72 -2.30 -0.70
CA LEU A 197 -7.75 -3.41 -0.66
C LEU A 197 -8.20 -4.49 0.31
N LEU A 198 -8.03 -5.75 -0.09
CA LEU A 198 -8.17 -6.92 0.77
C LEU A 198 -6.81 -7.59 0.93
N PHE A 199 -6.36 -7.78 2.16
CA PHE A 199 -5.08 -8.40 2.46
C PHE A 199 -5.22 -9.91 2.57
N VAL A 200 -4.53 -10.62 1.67
CA VAL A 200 -4.48 -12.09 1.68
C VAL A 200 -3.19 -12.53 2.35
N PRO A 201 -3.22 -13.50 3.30
CA PRO A 201 -2.01 -14.09 3.85
C PRO A 201 -1.13 -14.67 2.72
N PRO A 202 0.20 -14.51 2.77
CA PRO A 202 1.10 -15.02 1.74
C PRO A 202 0.95 -16.53 1.47
N ALA A 203 0.56 -17.32 2.48
CA ALA A 203 0.34 -18.76 2.37
C ALA A 203 -0.75 -19.19 1.36
N LEU A 204 -1.65 -18.29 0.97
CA LEU A 204 -2.71 -18.57 -0.02
C LEU A 204 -2.37 -18.07 -1.43
N SER A 205 -1.26 -17.34 -1.59
CA SER A 205 -0.85 -16.75 -2.88
C SER A 205 0.06 -17.65 -3.72
N ALA A 206 0.64 -18.68 -3.11
CA ALA A 206 1.57 -19.62 -3.73
C ALA A 206 1.00 -21.05 -3.67
N GLY A 207 -0.05 -21.33 -4.42
CA GLY A 207 -0.58 -22.68 -4.52
C GLY A 207 -1.90 -22.73 -5.27
N GLY A 208 -1.88 -23.34 -6.45
CA GLY A 208 -3.11 -23.81 -7.07
C GLY A 208 -3.81 -24.80 -6.14
N ALA A 209 -5.12 -24.61 -5.99
CA ALA A 209 -6.13 -25.50 -5.47
C ALA A 209 -6.36 -25.60 -3.93
N VAL A 210 -7.66 -25.44 -3.64
CA VAL A 210 -8.48 -25.88 -2.51
C VAL A 210 -8.42 -25.08 -1.20
N SER A 211 -9.24 -24.02 -1.17
CA SER A 211 -9.77 -23.43 0.06
C SER A 211 -10.80 -24.38 0.67
N LEU A 212 -10.48 -24.95 1.84
CA LEU A 212 -11.47 -25.49 2.77
C LEU A 212 -11.33 -24.80 4.13
N GLY A 213 -12.11 -23.73 4.28
CA GLY A 213 -12.81 -23.34 5.52
C GLY A 213 -12.15 -22.28 6.43
N PRO A 214 -12.94 -21.54 7.24
CA PRO A 214 -14.41 -21.47 7.28
C PRO A 214 -14.93 -20.15 6.68
N ALA A 215 -16.18 -20.21 6.24
CA ALA A 215 -16.98 -19.08 5.81
C ALA A 215 -17.05 -17.99 6.89
N LEU A 216 -16.43 -16.84 6.63
CA LEU A 216 -17.04 -15.58 7.04
C LEU A 216 -18.16 -15.30 6.03
N LEU A 217 -19.36 -15.71 6.43
CA LEU A 217 -20.62 -15.22 5.90
C LEU A 217 -20.61 -13.68 5.94
N ILE A 218 -20.17 -13.06 4.86
CA ILE A 218 -20.79 -11.80 4.45
C ILE A 218 -21.99 -12.26 3.64
N LEU A 219 -23.17 -12.18 4.28
CA LEU A 219 -24.43 -12.37 3.60
C LEU A 219 -24.44 -11.50 2.35
N ASP A 220 -24.51 -12.19 1.23
CA ASP A 220 -24.95 -11.68 -0.05
C ASP A 220 -26.37 -11.13 0.12
N ASN A 221 -26.45 -9.81 0.31
CA ASN A 221 -27.62 -9.05 -0.13
C ASN A 221 -27.18 -8.24 -1.36
N GLY A 222 -27.04 -8.92 -2.49
CA GLY A 222 -27.54 -8.41 -3.77
C GLY A 222 -26.92 -7.10 -4.27
N VAL A 223 -25.63 -6.88 -4.05
CA VAL A 223 -24.92 -5.83 -4.78
C VAL A 223 -24.35 -6.47 -6.04
N LYS A 224 -25.13 -6.36 -7.13
CA LYS A 224 -24.60 -6.46 -8.50
C LYS A 224 -23.25 -5.74 -8.56
N PRO A 225 -22.27 -6.17 -9.39
CA PRO A 225 -21.10 -5.33 -9.68
C PRO A 225 -21.63 -3.99 -10.19
N GLY A 226 -21.74 -3.03 -9.27
CA GLY A 226 -22.15 -1.69 -9.58
C GLY A 226 -21.02 -1.15 -10.41
N ASN A 227 -21.35 -0.75 -11.62
CA ASN A 227 -20.71 0.39 -12.25
C ASN A 227 -20.93 1.63 -11.35
N ASP A 228 -20.45 1.59 -10.11
CA ASP A 228 -20.34 2.74 -9.22
C ASP A 228 -19.13 3.57 -9.70
N THR A 229 -19.01 3.77 -11.01
CA THR A 229 -18.67 5.08 -11.52
C THR A 229 -19.75 6.00 -10.98
N VAL A 230 -19.60 6.49 -9.76
CA VAL A 230 -20.28 7.72 -9.37
C VAL A 230 -19.64 8.75 -10.30
N PRO A 231 -20.35 9.23 -11.35
CA PRO A 231 -19.81 10.34 -12.11
C PRO A 231 -19.54 11.43 -11.08
N LEU A 232 -18.33 11.95 -11.08
CA LEU A 232 -18.03 13.15 -10.31
C LEU A 232 -18.90 14.26 -10.92
N ASP A 233 -20.10 14.43 -10.36
CA ASP A 233 -21.05 15.45 -10.75
C ASP A 233 -20.56 16.76 -10.14
N PHE A 234 -19.67 17.43 -10.87
CA PHE A 234 -19.15 18.76 -10.54
C PHE A 234 -20.20 19.84 -10.83
N THR A 235 -21.40 19.64 -10.33
CA THR A 235 -22.43 20.68 -10.26
C THR A 235 -22.08 21.67 -9.14
N GLU A 236 -22.53 22.93 -9.27
CA GLU A 236 -22.27 23.94 -8.25
C GLU A 236 -22.77 23.48 -6.88
N GLY A 237 -21.89 23.44 -5.88
CA GLY A 237 -22.28 23.20 -4.48
C GLY A 237 -22.39 21.73 -4.06
N THR A 238 -22.07 20.75 -4.90
CA THR A 238 -21.90 19.37 -4.44
C THR A 238 -20.58 19.25 -3.67
N GLU A 239 -20.66 19.38 -2.34
CA GLU A 239 -19.63 18.83 -1.46
C GLU A 239 -19.48 17.36 -1.83
N CYS A 240 -18.26 16.93 -2.25
CA CYS A 240 -17.97 15.50 -2.36
C CYS A 240 -18.48 14.83 -1.08
N PRO A 241 -19.21 13.70 -1.16
CA PRO A 241 -19.74 13.05 0.04
C PRO A 241 -18.61 12.94 1.05
N ARG A 242 -18.79 13.58 2.21
CA ARG A 242 -17.83 13.64 3.33
C ARG A 242 -17.63 12.22 3.86
N GLN A 243 -16.88 11.42 3.13
CA GLN A 243 -16.14 10.33 3.74
C GLN A 243 -14.99 10.98 4.49
N GLU A 244 -14.78 10.57 5.74
CA GLU A 244 -13.62 10.97 6.51
C GLU A 244 -12.37 10.40 5.81
N LEU A 245 -11.80 11.15 4.87
CA LEU A 245 -10.59 10.79 4.12
C LEU A 245 -9.32 10.91 4.99
N GLY A 246 -9.45 10.85 6.32
CA GLY A 246 -8.38 11.05 7.28
C GLY A 246 -7.51 12.26 6.95
N ASN A 247 -6.20 12.06 6.91
CA ASN A 247 -5.21 13.06 6.51
C ASN A 247 -4.92 13.10 4.99
N LEU A 248 -5.65 12.38 4.13
CA LEU A 248 -5.39 12.34 2.69
C LEU A 248 -5.30 13.75 2.05
N PRO A 249 -6.21 14.72 2.36
CA PRO A 249 -6.09 16.06 1.80
C PRO A 249 -4.78 16.76 2.18
N VAL A 250 -4.28 16.52 3.39
CA VAL A 250 -3.03 17.10 3.88
C VAL A 250 -1.84 16.48 3.14
N VAL A 251 -1.80 15.15 3.06
CA VAL A 251 -0.73 14.41 2.37
C VAL A 251 -0.65 14.78 0.89
N VAL A 252 -1.79 14.89 0.22
CA VAL A 252 -1.88 15.32 -1.19
C VAL A 252 -1.38 16.75 -1.35
N ARG A 253 -1.76 17.68 -0.47
CA ARG A 253 -1.33 19.10 -0.55
C ARG A 253 0.17 19.28 -0.30
N GLU A 254 0.73 18.49 0.60
CA GLU A 254 2.15 18.58 0.95
C GLU A 254 3.07 17.91 -0.07
N SER A 255 2.52 17.01 -0.90
CA SER A 255 3.23 16.28 -1.95
C SER A 255 4.00 17.22 -2.90
N PRO A 256 5.34 17.02 -3.05
CA PRO A 256 6.14 17.72 -4.04
C PRO A 256 5.63 17.54 -5.48
N PHE A 257 5.15 16.33 -5.82
CA PHE A 257 4.56 16.04 -7.12
C PHE A 257 3.33 16.93 -7.39
N ILE A 258 2.41 17.02 -6.43
CA ILE A 258 1.20 17.84 -6.55
C ILE A 258 1.52 19.33 -6.67
N LYS A 259 2.54 19.82 -5.94
CA LYS A 259 3.02 21.21 -6.10
C LYS A 259 3.46 21.51 -7.52
N GLY A 260 4.13 20.57 -8.19
CA GLY A 260 4.48 20.66 -9.61
C GLY A 260 3.25 20.79 -10.53
N ILE A 261 2.18 20.04 -10.24
CA ILE A 261 0.91 20.12 -10.99
C ILE A 261 0.25 21.49 -10.80
N VAL A 262 0.22 22.01 -9.57
CA VAL A 262 -0.36 23.33 -9.29
C VAL A 262 0.36 24.43 -10.07
N HIS A 263 1.69 24.35 -10.22
CA HIS A 263 2.44 25.28 -11.06
C HIS A 263 2.04 25.17 -12.54
N LYS A 264 1.82 23.97 -13.06
CA LYS A 264 1.32 23.76 -14.43
C LYS A 264 -0.08 24.33 -14.60
N ALA A 265 -1.00 24.01 -13.69
CA ALA A 265 -2.39 24.49 -13.71
C ALA A 265 -2.46 26.03 -13.71
N ARG A 266 -1.59 26.70 -12.94
CA ARG A 266 -1.52 28.17 -12.94
C ARG A 266 -1.21 28.77 -14.32
N ARG A 267 -0.37 28.11 -15.13
CA ARG A 267 -0.09 28.57 -16.50
C ARG A 267 -1.33 28.42 -17.39
N GLU A 268 -2.03 27.29 -17.27
CA GLU A 268 -3.26 27.04 -18.01
C GLU A 268 -4.36 28.04 -17.67
N VAL A 269 -4.49 28.44 -16.39
CA VAL A 269 -5.42 29.51 -15.99
C VAL A 269 -5.10 30.82 -16.72
N MET A 270 -3.82 31.20 -16.79
CA MET A 270 -3.41 32.45 -17.44
C MET A 270 -3.70 32.43 -18.94
N GLU A 271 -3.52 31.29 -19.60
CA GLU A 271 -3.88 31.10 -21.01
C GLU A 271 -5.40 31.24 -21.22
N LYS A 272 -6.21 30.61 -20.36
CA LYS A 272 -7.68 30.70 -20.44
C LYS A 272 -8.22 32.11 -20.20
N LEU A 273 -7.64 32.84 -19.24
CA LEU A 273 -7.99 34.24 -19.01
C LEU A 273 -7.67 35.11 -20.23
N LYS A 274 -6.57 34.84 -20.93
CA LYS A 274 -6.18 35.56 -22.15
C LYS A 274 -7.14 35.28 -23.31
N GLU A 275 -7.53 34.02 -23.50
CA GLU A 275 -8.52 33.62 -24.51
C GLU A 275 -9.84 34.36 -24.32
N GLU A 276 -10.40 34.37 -23.11
CA GLU A 276 -11.67 35.04 -22.79
C GLU A 276 -11.58 36.57 -22.95
N SER A 277 -10.44 37.19 -22.58
CA SER A 277 -10.25 38.64 -22.77
C SER A 277 -10.17 39.05 -24.25
N SER A 278 -9.73 38.14 -25.12
CA SER A 278 -9.63 38.38 -26.56
C SER A 278 -11.00 38.20 -27.24
N ALA A 279 -11.82 37.28 -26.75
CA ALA A 279 -13.17 37.05 -27.24
C ALA A 279 -14.15 38.18 -26.88
N SER A 280 -13.94 38.89 -25.77
CA SER A 280 -14.80 40.01 -25.35
C SER A 280 -14.56 41.33 -26.11
N ASN A 281 -13.48 41.43 -26.89
CA ASN A 281 -13.08 42.66 -27.59
C ASN A 281 -13.27 42.60 -29.12
N GLY A 282 -13.85 41.51 -29.65
CA GLY A 282 -14.22 41.35 -31.05
C GLY A 282 -15.73 41.26 -31.20
#